data_AF-A0A350XRQ2-F1
#
_entry.id   AF-A0A350XRQ2-F1
#
_cell.length_a   1.000
_cell.length_b   1.000
_cell.length_c   1.000
_cell.angle_alpha   90.00
_cell.angle_beta   90.00
_cell.angle_gamma   90.00
#
_symmetry.space_group_name_H-M   'P 1'
#
loop_
_entity.id
_entity.type
_entity.pdbx_description
1 polymer ?
#
loop_
_entity_poly.entity_id
_entity_poly.type
_entity_poly.pdbx_seq_one_letter_code
_entity_poly.pdbx_strand_id
1 'polypeptide(L)' 'MTTATGYRAPQVCNIVGITYRQLDYWARTDLLRPSLATAQGSGSQRRYSFGDIV' A
#
# COMPACT_ATOMS: atom_id res chain seq x y z
N MET A 1 3.89 20.95 -4.21
CA MET A 1 3.75 19.72 -3.38
C MET A 1 2.86 18.77 -4.14
N THR A 2 3.42 17.82 -4.88
CA THR A 2 2.62 16.87 -5.67
C THR A 2 1.95 15.90 -4.71
N THR A 3 0.64 16.03 -4.50
CA THR A 3 -0.19 14.97 -3.91
C THR A 3 -0.15 13.78 -4.86
N ALA A 4 0.90 12.94 -4.76
CA ALA A 4 1.00 11.73 -5.57
C ALA A 4 -0.22 10.85 -5.25
N THR A 5 -1.14 10.74 -6.21
CA THR A 5 -2.38 9.99 -6.09
C THR A 5 -2.06 8.49 -6.11
N GLY A 6 -1.63 7.95 -4.97
CA GLY A 6 -1.34 6.52 -4.78
C GLY A 6 -2.57 5.71 -4.39
N TYR A 7 -2.51 4.41 -4.66
CA TYR A 7 -3.55 3.46 -4.30
C TYR A 7 -3.57 3.23 -2.78
N ARG A 8 -4.77 3.21 -2.20
CA ARG A 8 -4.99 2.81 -0.80
C ARG A 8 -5.08 1.29 -0.71
N ALA A 9 -4.86 0.74 0.48
CA ALA A 9 -4.91 -0.70 0.71
C ALA A 9 -6.18 -1.41 0.17
N PRO A 10 -7.43 -0.88 0.32
CA PRO A 10 -8.59 -1.53 -0.28
C PRO A 10 -8.54 -1.59 -1.82
N GLN A 11 -7.99 -0.56 -2.47
CA GLN A 11 -7.82 -0.55 -3.92
C GLN A 11 -6.77 -1.58 -4.35
N VAL A 12 -5.65 -1.67 -3.63
CA VAL A 12 -4.60 -2.67 -3.88
C VAL A 12 -5.14 -4.08 -3.73
N CYS A 13 -5.87 -4.37 -2.65
CA CYS A 13 -6.51 -5.67 -2.44
C CYS A 13 -7.42 -6.06 -3.61
N ASN A 14 -8.22 -5.12 -4.12
CA ASN A 14 -9.11 -5.37 -5.25
C ASN A 14 -8.36 -5.56 -6.57
N ILE A 15 -7.33 -4.75 -6.85
CA ILE A 15 -6.54 -4.83 -8.08
C ILE A 15 -5.75 -6.13 -8.16
N VAL A 16 -5.09 -6.51 -7.06
CA VAL A 16 -4.20 -7.68 -7.00
C VAL A 16 -4.98 -8.97 -6.72
N GLY A 17 -6.20 -8.88 -6.17
CA GLY A 17 -7.00 -10.04 -5.80
C GLY A 17 -6.54 -10.72 -4.52
N ILE A 18 -6.06 -9.94 -3.55
CA ILE A 18 -5.57 -10.44 -2.24
C ILE A 18 -6.37 -9.86 -1.08
N THR A 19 -6.29 -10.53 0.06
CA THR A 19 -6.87 -10.03 1.31
C THR A 19 -6.04 -8.90 1.90
N TYR A 20 -6.68 -8.06 2.72
CA TYR A 20 -5.97 -7.03 3.49
C TYR A 20 -4.89 -7.61 4.41
N ARG A 21 -5.11 -8.80 4.99
CA ARG A 21 -4.11 -9.48 5.83
C ARG A 21 -2.88 -9.91 5.04
N GLN A 22 -3.05 -10.41 3.82
CA GLN A 22 -1.92 -10.73 2.95
C GLN A 22 -1.14 -9.47 2.60
N LEU A 23 -1.82 -8.38 2.24
CA LEU A 23 -1.17 -7.10 1.96
C LEU A 23 -0.43 -6.55 3.20
N ASP A 24 -1.03 -6.61 4.39
CA ASP A 24 -0.39 -6.17 5.63
C ASP A 24 0.82 -7.04 5.99
N TYR A 25 0.69 -8.36 5.80
CA TYR A 25 1.81 -9.29 5.99
C TYR A 25 2.97 -8.93 5.06
N TRP A 26 2.73 -8.77 3.75
CA TRP A 26 3.76 -8.38 2.78
C TRP A 26 4.44 -7.06 3.14
N ALA A 27 3.68 -6.07 3.61
CA ALA A 27 4.20 -4.78 4.05
C ALA A 27 5.02 -4.85 5.34
N ARG A 28 4.76 -5.84 6.21
CA ARG A 28 5.51 -6.06 7.45
C ARG A 28 6.75 -6.93 7.27
N THR A 29 6.77 -7.79 6.25
CA THR A 29 7.88 -8.70 5.94
C THR A 29 8.75 -8.21 4.79
N ASP A 30 8.56 -6.97 4.34
CA ASP A 30 9.30 -6.34 3.24
C ASP A 30 9.18 -7.06 1.89
N LEU A 31 8.22 -7.98 1.73
CA LEU A 31 7.89 -8.58 0.42
C LEU A 31 7.36 -7.53 -0.56
N LEU A 32 6.66 -6.51 -0.04
CA LEU A 32 6.17 -5.36 -0.81
C LEU A 32 6.11 -4.14 0.10
N ARG A 33 6.78 -3.05 -0.26
CA ARG A 33 6.76 -1.80 0.51
C ARG A 33 6.04 -0.69 -0.25
N PRO A 34 5.17 0.10 0.41
CA PRO A 34 4.55 1.26 -0.22
C PRO A 34 5.64 2.31 -0.51
N SER A 35 5.85 2.61 -1.78
CA SER A 35 6.89 3.56 -2.21
C SER A 35 6.46 5.03 -2.11
N LEU A 36 5.15 5.30 -2.13
CA LEU A 36 4.64 6.68 -2.09
C LEU A 36 4.43 7.21 -0.67
N ALA A 37 3.92 6.38 0.24
CA ALA A 37 3.82 6.76 1.65
C ALA A 37 3.73 5.52 2.55
N THR A 38 4.52 5.51 3.62
CA THR A 38 4.39 4.55 4.71
C THR A 38 3.37 5.04 5.73
N ALA A 39 2.83 4.14 6.55
CA ALA A 39 2.07 4.52 7.73
C ALA A 39 3.04 4.78 8.89
N GLN A 40 2.88 5.92 9.56
CA GLN A 40 3.71 6.36 10.70
C GLN A 40 2.92 6.47 12.02
N GLY A 41 1.66 6.02 12.06
CA GLY A 41 0.81 6.05 13.25
C GLY A 41 -0.68 6.11 12.93
N SER A 42 -1.51 6.28 13.96
CA SER A 42 -2.96 6.46 13.80
C SER A 42 -3.27 7.66 12.91
N GLY A 43 -4.14 7.47 11.91
CA GLY A 43 -4.53 8.50 10.95
C GLY A 43 -3.67 8.59 9.69
N SER A 44 -2.46 8.00 9.70
CA SER A 44 -1.64 7.89 8.48
C SER A 44 -2.02 6.66 7.65
N GLN A 45 -1.97 6.78 6.33
CA GLN A 45 -2.34 5.70 5.41
C GLN A 45 -1.16 5.34 4.52
N ARG A 46 -0.95 4.05 4.30
CA ARG A 46 -0.04 3.56 3.27
C ARG A 46 -0.55 3.97 1.89
N ARG A 47 0.35 4.43 1.02
CA ARG A 47 0.07 4.73 -0.40
C ARG A 47 1.02 3.96 -1.29
N TYR A 48 0.43 3.20 -2.19
CA TYR A 48 1.15 2.34 -3.12
C TYR A 48 1.19 3.00 -4.50
N SER A 49 2.35 2.93 -5.15
CA SER A 49 2.47 3.27 -6.57
C SER A 49 1.87 2.16 -7.43
N PHE A 50 1.69 2.42 -8.73
CA PHE A 50 1.38 1.35 -9.68
C PHE A 50 2.48 0.28 -9.69
N GLY A 51 3.75 0.68 -9.70
CA GLY A 51 4.88 -0.25 -9.69
C GLY A 51 5.05 -1.06 -8.40
N ASP A 52 4.36 -0.70 -7.31
CA ASP A 52 4.35 -1.51 -6.10
C ASP A 52 3.41 -2.72 -6.24
N ILE A 53 2.44 -2.66 -7.15
CA ILE A 53 1.29 -3.59 -7.20
C ILE A 53 1.20 -4.42 -8.49
N VAL A 54 2.01 -4.12 -9.51
CA VAL A 54 2.12 -4.92 -10.75
C VAL A 54 3.45 -5.63 -10.87
#